data_AF-A0A259SFY5-F1
#
_entry.id   AF-A0A259SFY5-F1
#
_cell.length_a   1.000
_cell.length_b   1.000
_cell.length_c   1.000
_cell.angle_alpha   90.00
_cell.angle_beta   90.00
_cell.angle_gamma   90.00
#
_symmetry.space_group_name_H-M   'P 1'
#
loop_
_entity.id
_entity.type
_entity.pdbx_description
1 polymer ?
#
loop_
_entity_poly.entity_id
_entity_poly.type
_entity_poly.pdbx_seq_one_letter_code
_entity_poly.pdbx_strand_id
1 'polypeptide(L)'
;MTDHLRQAKVLKARPVSVLAWFTTVIVSGLFTLGIAAAMGLSIDQEPMLPAVLTIIALATAQLMLKALSHGTWREILVAAGAAIAMTGVYVFLHEVFITGFADTLAATPQRAPLLDLLLMAITIITFLFVAWLQGPGKTLMSPERQFALFVHLNNGLYLDRWVERLAFRFWPEKVGRAPKKSCAVIPPNPSGIEP
;
A
#
# COMPACT_ATOMS: atom_id res chain seq x y z
N MET A 1 4.63 27.90 -31.52
CA MET A 1 5.81 28.05 -30.64
C MET A 1 5.31 27.98 -29.20
N THR A 2 5.30 26.78 -28.63
CA THR A 2 4.74 26.51 -27.30
C THR A 2 5.79 26.70 -26.21
N ASP A 3 5.33 27.25 -25.10
CA ASP A 3 6.07 27.76 -23.95
C ASP A 3 6.89 26.67 -23.23
N HIS A 4 8.21 26.62 -23.52
CA HIS A 4 9.18 25.75 -22.84
C HIS A 4 9.77 26.40 -21.57
N LEU A 5 9.34 27.61 -21.18
CA LEU A 5 9.96 28.38 -20.10
C LEU A 5 9.36 28.10 -18.71
N ARG A 6 8.35 27.22 -18.62
CA ARG A 6 7.74 26.75 -17.36
C ARG A 6 8.07 25.30 -16.99
N GLN A 7 9.08 24.69 -17.59
CA GLN A 7 9.62 23.48 -16.99
C GLN A 7 10.31 23.87 -15.68
N ALA A 8 9.62 23.65 -14.56
CA ALA A 8 10.21 23.67 -13.24
C ALA A 8 11.52 22.90 -13.35
N LYS A 9 12.64 23.59 -13.10
CA LYS A 9 14.00 23.05 -13.18
C LYS A 9 13.94 21.69 -12.51
N VAL A 10 14.05 20.60 -13.28
CA VAL A 10 13.97 19.25 -12.74
C VAL A 10 15.17 19.13 -11.82
N LEU A 11 14.97 19.41 -10.54
CA LEU A 11 15.99 19.31 -9.52
C LEU A 11 16.49 17.89 -9.62
N LYS A 12 17.77 17.75 -9.96
CA LYS A 12 18.43 16.47 -10.21
C LYS A 12 18.24 15.62 -8.95
N ALA A 13 17.30 14.67 -9.02
CA ALA A 13 16.90 13.89 -7.86
C ALA A 13 18.13 13.16 -7.33
N ARG A 14 18.50 13.39 -6.06
CA ARG A 14 19.59 12.63 -5.45
C ARG A 14 19.06 11.21 -5.20
N PRO A 15 19.76 10.18 -5.71
CA PRO A 15 19.35 8.81 -5.45
C PRO A 15 19.49 8.53 -3.95
N VAL A 16 18.42 7.99 -3.34
CA VAL A 16 18.47 7.53 -1.95
C VAL A 16 19.34 6.27 -1.90
N SER A 17 20.40 6.30 -1.11
CA SER A 17 21.25 5.11 -0.94
C SER A 17 20.52 4.05 -0.10
N VAL A 18 20.82 2.78 -0.35
CA VAL A 18 20.24 1.66 0.42
C VAL A 18 20.55 1.80 1.90
N LEU A 19 21.76 2.23 2.23
CA LEU A 19 22.17 2.45 3.62
C LEU A 19 21.33 3.55 4.28
N ALA A 20 21.15 4.70 3.62
CA ALA A 20 20.34 5.80 4.16
C ALA A 20 18.87 5.40 4.30
N TRP A 21 18.34 4.61 3.36
CA TRP A 21 17.00 4.05 3.48
C TRP A 21 16.88 3.14 4.69
N PHE A 22 17.79 2.18 4.83
CA PHE A 22 17.76 1.20 5.92
C PHE A 22 17.92 1.85 7.30
N THR A 23 18.87 2.78 7.44
CA THR A 23 19.06 3.51 8.69
C THR A 23 17.83 4.34 9.05
N THR A 24 17.23 5.03 8.07
CA THR A 24 16.03 5.84 8.33
C THR A 24 14.83 4.99 8.72
N VAL A 25 14.66 3.80 8.11
CA VAL A 25 13.62 2.84 8.47
C VAL A 25 13.82 2.34 9.91
N ILE A 26 15.04 1.94 10.28
CA ILE A 26 15.34 1.50 11.65
C ILE A 26 15.08 2.60 12.67
N VAL A 27 15.60 3.81 12.42
CA VAL A 27 15.42 4.95 13.33
C VAL A 27 13.94 5.28 13.49
N SER A 28 13.18 5.27 12.39
CA SER A 28 11.73 5.50 12.42
C SER A 28 10.99 4.39 13.17
N GLY A 29 11.44 3.14 13.04
CA GLY A 29 10.91 1.99 13.77
C GLY A 29 11.11 2.11 15.27
N LEU A 30 12.35 2.39 15.70
CA LEU A 30 12.67 2.59 17.12
C LEU A 30 11.90 3.78 17.71
N PHE A 31 11.81 4.87 16.95
CA PHE A 31 11.03 6.04 17.34
C PHE A 31 9.53 5.72 17.50
N THR A 32 8.94 5.00 16.55
CA THR A 32 7.52 4.60 16.58
C THR A 32 7.24 3.68 17.75
N LEU A 33 8.11 2.69 17.99
CA LEU A 33 8.05 1.81 19.16
C LEU A 33 8.16 2.60 20.46
N GLY A 34 9.06 3.60 20.52
CA GLY A 34 9.23 4.45 21.70
C GLY A 34 7.96 5.24 22.05
N ILE A 35 7.28 5.83 21.06
CA ILE A 35 6.01 6.52 21.27
C ILE A 35 4.92 5.54 21.72
N ALA A 36 4.78 4.41 21.03
CA ALA A 36 3.78 3.41 21.38
C ALA A 36 3.96 2.91 22.83
N ALA A 37 5.20 2.61 23.23
CA ALA A 37 5.53 2.19 24.59
C ALA A 37 5.27 3.30 25.63
N ALA A 38 5.59 4.57 25.31
CA ALA A 38 5.31 5.70 26.19
C ALA A 38 3.80 5.92 26.42
N MET A 39 2.96 5.47 25.50
CA MET A 39 1.50 5.52 25.59
C MET A 39 0.89 4.24 26.14
N GLY A 40 1.71 3.26 26.55
CA GLY A 40 1.25 2.04 27.23
C GLY A 40 0.94 0.86 26.33
N LEU A 41 1.18 0.93 25.02
CA LEU A 41 0.94 -0.21 24.14
C LEU A 41 2.04 -1.26 24.29
N SER A 42 1.62 -2.51 24.47
CA SER A 42 2.50 -3.67 24.55
C SER A 42 2.21 -4.69 23.46
N ILE A 43 3.28 -5.22 22.86
CA ILE A 43 3.22 -6.32 21.88
C ILE A 43 2.67 -7.60 22.52
N ASP A 44 2.86 -7.77 23.83
CA ASP A 44 2.37 -8.94 24.57
C ASP A 44 0.84 -8.94 24.72
N GLN A 45 0.24 -7.75 24.75
CA GLN A 45 -1.22 -7.58 24.85
C GLN A 45 -1.88 -7.68 23.47
N GLU A 46 -1.23 -7.12 22.46
CA GLU A 46 -1.72 -7.08 21.08
C GLU A 46 -0.71 -7.73 20.13
N PRO A 47 -0.82 -9.05 19.84
CA PRO A 47 0.18 -9.77 19.04
C PRO A 47 0.28 -9.27 17.59
N MET A 48 -0.74 -8.54 17.11
CA MET A 48 -0.78 -7.97 15.75
C MET A 48 -0.25 -6.53 15.68
N LEU A 49 0.00 -5.89 16.82
CA LEU A 49 0.54 -4.53 16.93
C LEU A 49 1.83 -4.31 16.12
N PRO A 50 2.79 -5.27 16.04
CA PRO A 50 4.00 -5.09 15.23
C PRO A 50 3.73 -4.77 13.77
N ALA A 51 2.65 -5.32 13.18
CA ALA A 51 2.29 -5.05 11.79
C ALA A 51 2.01 -3.56 11.58
N VAL A 52 1.16 -2.96 12.44
CA VAL A 52 0.72 -1.58 12.28
C VAL A 52 1.84 -0.61 12.65
N LEU A 53 2.59 -0.89 13.72
CA LEU A 53 3.76 -0.08 14.08
C LEU A 53 4.81 -0.09 12.96
N THR A 54 4.99 -1.21 12.26
CA THR A 54 5.87 -1.26 11.08
C THR A 54 5.35 -0.37 9.95
N ILE A 55 4.05 -0.41 9.65
CA ILE A 55 3.46 0.43 8.60
C ILE A 55 3.66 1.92 8.91
N ILE A 56 3.43 2.32 10.16
CA ILE A 56 3.63 3.71 10.61
C ILE A 56 5.10 4.10 10.52
N ALA A 57 5.99 3.23 11.00
CA ALA A 57 7.44 3.45 10.90
C ALA A 57 7.90 3.64 9.45
N LEU A 58 7.35 2.87 8.52
CA LEU A 58 7.65 3.01 7.10
C LEU A 58 7.09 4.32 6.52
N ALA A 59 5.88 4.72 6.90
CA ALA A 59 5.30 5.99 6.49
C ALA A 59 6.14 7.18 6.99
N THR A 60 6.53 7.18 8.26
CA THR A 60 7.38 8.22 8.85
C THR A 60 8.78 8.20 8.25
N ALA A 61 9.33 7.01 7.95
CA ALA A 61 10.62 6.88 7.28
C ALA A 61 10.60 7.49 5.88
N GLN A 62 9.53 7.28 5.10
CA GLN A 62 9.40 7.88 3.77
C GLN A 62 9.31 9.41 3.83
N LEU A 63 8.59 9.94 4.82
CA LEU A 63 8.51 11.37 5.07
C LEU A 63 9.89 11.96 5.42
N MET A 64 10.62 11.30 6.32
CA MET A 64 11.99 11.65 6.70
C MET A 64 12.94 11.57 5.52
N LEU A 65 12.93 10.48 4.76
CA LEU A 65 13.81 10.30 3.61
C LEU A 65 13.60 11.38 2.56
N LYS A 66 12.35 11.80 2.32
CA LYS A 66 12.05 12.89 1.39
C LYS A 66 12.69 14.21 1.86
N ALA A 67 12.50 14.54 3.15
CA ALA A 67 13.05 15.76 3.73
C ALA A 67 14.57 15.75 3.85
N LEU A 68 15.18 14.63 4.24
CA LEU A 68 16.64 14.47 4.36
C LEU A 68 17.34 14.51 3.00
N SER A 69 16.67 14.03 1.94
CA SER A 69 17.28 13.94 0.61
C SER A 69 17.24 15.26 -0.16
N HIS A 70 16.21 16.09 0.06
CA HIS A 70 15.95 17.27 -0.77
C HIS A 70 15.58 18.53 0.01
N GLY A 71 15.34 18.42 1.31
CA GLY A 71 14.76 19.51 2.10
C GLY A 71 15.78 20.39 2.80
N THR A 72 15.33 21.59 3.13
CA THR A 72 16.06 22.51 4.02
C THR A 72 15.96 22.06 5.48
N TRP A 73 16.78 22.62 6.38
CA TRP A 73 16.69 22.33 7.82
C TRP A 73 15.27 22.55 8.39
N ARG A 74 14.57 23.58 7.91
CA ARG A 74 13.17 23.84 8.27
C ARG A 74 12.24 22.72 7.81
N GLU A 75 12.42 22.20 6.60
CA GLU A 75 11.61 21.10 6.07
C GLU A 75 11.87 19.78 6.82
N ILE A 76 13.11 19.54 7.25
CA ILE A 76 13.46 18.40 8.11
C ILE A 76 12.71 18.51 9.45
N LEU A 77 12.72 19.68 10.09
CA LEU A 77 11.98 19.90 11.34
C LEU A 77 10.46 19.73 11.15
N VAL A 78 9.90 20.25 10.06
CA VAL A 78 8.47 20.09 9.75
C VAL A 78 8.13 18.63 9.51
N ALA A 79 8.95 17.91 8.76
CA ALA A 79 8.77 16.49 8.53
C ALA A 79 8.86 15.71 9.86
N ALA A 80 9.79 16.08 10.75
CA ALA A 80 9.96 15.41 12.05
C ALA A 80 8.75 15.66 12.95
N GLY A 81 8.27 16.91 13.01
CA GLY A 81 7.03 17.26 13.69
C GLY A 81 5.82 16.51 13.13
N ALA A 82 5.72 16.38 11.80
CA ALA A 82 4.65 15.64 11.15
C ALA A 82 4.74 14.12 11.41
N ALA A 83 5.94 13.54 11.47
CA ALA A 83 6.14 12.14 11.87
C ALA A 83 5.69 11.91 13.34
N ILE A 84 6.11 12.79 14.27
CA ILE A 84 5.67 12.74 15.67
C ILE A 84 4.15 12.86 15.76
N ALA A 85 3.57 13.85 15.09
CA ALA A 85 2.12 14.08 15.12
C ALA A 85 1.35 12.90 14.53
N MET A 86 1.79 12.36 13.39
CA MET A 86 1.14 11.23 12.74
C MET A 86 1.15 9.98 13.63
N THR A 87 2.31 9.64 14.20
CA THR A 87 2.43 8.49 15.12
C THR A 87 1.58 8.72 16.37
N GLY A 88 1.69 9.90 16.99
CA GLY A 88 0.93 10.23 18.20
C GLY A 88 -0.59 10.21 17.99
N VAL A 89 -1.07 10.78 16.87
CA VAL A 89 -2.49 10.76 16.51
C VAL A 89 -2.99 9.34 16.30
N TYR A 90 -2.23 8.52 15.56
CA TYR A 90 -2.61 7.11 15.39
C TYR A 90 -2.72 6.39 16.73
N VAL A 91 -1.66 6.48 17.56
CA VAL A 91 -1.61 5.76 18.83
C VAL A 91 -2.72 6.24 19.77
N PHE A 92 -2.96 7.55 19.84
CA PHE A 92 -4.05 8.11 20.61
C PHE A 92 -5.42 7.59 20.15
N LEU A 93 -5.69 7.61 18.84
CA LEU A 93 -6.96 7.13 18.30
C LEU A 93 -7.14 5.62 18.50
N HIS A 94 -6.05 4.86 18.39
CA HIS A 94 -6.04 3.42 18.68
C HIS A 94 -6.42 3.17 20.14
N GLU A 95 -5.81 3.88 21.08
CA GLU A 95 -6.10 3.75 22.50
C GLU A 95 -7.55 4.15 22.83
N VAL A 96 -8.03 5.27 22.27
CA VAL A 96 -9.43 5.71 22.41
C VAL A 96 -10.40 4.66 21.85
N PHE A 97 -10.04 4.00 20.75
CA PHE A 97 -10.86 2.93 20.18
C PHE A 97 -10.90 1.70 21.09
N ILE A 98 -9.75 1.21 21.55
CA ILE A 98 -9.69 0.04 22.43
C ILE A 98 -10.44 0.30 23.74
N THR A 99 -10.20 1.44 24.38
CA THR A 99 -10.88 1.81 25.63
C THR A 99 -12.38 2.05 25.45
N GLY A 100 -12.78 2.69 24.34
CA GLY A 100 -14.18 2.98 24.05
C GLY A 100 -15.01 1.77 23.63
N PHE A 101 -14.39 0.75 23.03
CA PHE A 101 -15.06 -0.44 22.51
C PHE A 101 -14.70 -1.74 23.25
N ALA A 102 -13.93 -1.67 24.35
CA ALA A 102 -13.43 -2.82 25.09
C ALA A 102 -14.51 -3.87 25.37
N ASP A 103 -15.70 -3.44 25.82
CA ASP A 103 -16.81 -4.33 26.19
C ASP A 103 -17.51 -4.99 24.98
N THR A 104 -17.32 -4.44 23.78
CA THR A 104 -17.95 -4.90 22.54
C THR A 104 -17.00 -5.71 21.65
N LEU A 105 -15.70 -5.61 21.89
CA LEU A 105 -14.69 -6.34 21.15
C LEU A 105 -14.64 -7.79 21.64
N ALA A 106 -14.59 -8.74 20.70
CA ALA A 106 -14.30 -10.12 21.04
C ALA A 106 -12.92 -10.19 21.72
N ALA A 107 -12.82 -10.97 22.80
CA ALA A 107 -11.58 -11.12 23.54
C ALA A 107 -10.42 -11.47 22.57
N THR A 108 -9.43 -10.58 22.48
CA THR A 108 -8.25 -10.82 21.65
C THR A 108 -7.53 -12.07 22.16
N PRO A 109 -7.32 -13.09 21.31
CA PRO A 109 -6.57 -14.27 21.73
C PRO A 109 -5.19 -13.85 22.23
N GLN A 110 -4.86 -14.25 23.45
CA GLN A 110 -3.56 -13.99 24.07
C GLN A 110 -2.39 -14.62 23.29
N ARG A 111 -2.71 -15.55 22.38
CA ARG A 111 -1.80 -16.11 21.39
C ARG A 111 -2.45 -16.09 20.02
N ALA A 112 -1.87 -15.33 19.09
CA ALA A 112 -2.32 -15.33 17.71
C ALA A 112 -2.13 -16.74 17.08
N PRO A 113 -3.12 -17.27 16.36
CA PRO A 113 -2.96 -18.51 15.61
C PRO A 113 -1.87 -18.34 14.54
N LEU A 114 -1.26 -19.46 14.14
CA LEU A 114 -0.14 -19.46 13.18
C LEU A 114 -0.48 -18.76 11.86
N LEU A 115 -1.73 -18.89 11.41
CA LEU A 115 -2.22 -18.24 10.20
C LEU A 115 -2.16 -16.70 10.33
N ASP A 116 -2.56 -16.14 11.47
CA ASP A 116 -2.56 -14.70 11.71
C ASP A 116 -1.12 -14.15 11.77
N LEU A 117 -0.21 -14.90 12.39
CA LEU A 117 1.22 -14.56 12.40
C LEU A 117 1.82 -14.60 10.99
N LEU A 118 1.42 -15.58 10.16
CA LEU A 118 1.85 -15.66 8.77
C LEU A 118 1.30 -14.47 7.96
N LEU A 119 0.04 -14.12 8.14
CA LEU A 119 -0.58 -12.96 7.51
C LEU A 119 0.08 -11.64 7.94
N MET A 120 0.42 -11.51 9.22
CA MET A 120 1.22 -10.39 9.73
C MET A 120 2.58 -10.31 9.03
N ALA A 121 3.32 -11.42 8.97
CA ALA A 121 4.63 -11.45 8.33
C ALA A 121 4.54 -11.07 6.85
N ILE A 122 3.56 -11.63 6.12
CA ILE A 122 3.29 -11.28 4.72
C ILE A 122 2.97 -9.79 4.58
N THR A 123 2.16 -9.24 5.47
CA THR A 123 1.80 -7.81 5.48
C THR A 123 3.05 -6.95 5.66
N ILE A 124 3.87 -7.24 6.67
CA ILE A 124 5.11 -6.52 6.95
C ILE A 124 6.06 -6.58 5.74
N ILE A 125 6.28 -7.78 5.19
CA ILE A 125 7.16 -7.98 4.02
C ILE A 125 6.64 -7.20 2.81
N THR A 126 5.33 -7.21 2.58
CA THR A 126 4.70 -6.49 1.46
C THR A 126 4.90 -4.98 1.59
N PHE A 127 4.67 -4.42 2.77
CA PHE A 127 4.87 -2.99 3.01
C PHE A 127 6.36 -2.59 2.94
N LEU A 128 7.27 -3.43 3.44
CA LEU A 128 8.70 -3.23 3.29
C LEU A 128 9.12 -3.23 1.81
N PHE A 129 8.60 -4.19 1.03
CA PHE A 129 8.86 -4.27 -0.40
C PHE A 129 8.34 -3.03 -1.13
N VAL A 130 7.12 -2.59 -0.83
CA VAL A 130 6.55 -1.36 -1.39
C VAL A 130 7.39 -0.13 -0.99
N ALA A 131 7.77 -0.01 0.28
CA ALA A 131 8.62 1.08 0.75
C ALA A 131 10.00 1.08 0.08
N TRP A 132 10.57 -0.10 -0.17
CA TRP A 132 11.82 -0.26 -0.90
C TRP A 132 11.66 0.17 -2.37
N LEU A 133 10.59 -0.25 -3.05
CA LEU A 133 10.27 0.16 -4.42
C LEU A 133 10.11 1.68 -4.53
N GLN A 134 9.57 2.34 -3.51
CA GLN A 134 9.40 3.79 -3.48
C GLN A 134 10.72 4.56 -3.25
N GLY A 135 11.70 3.93 -2.62
CA GLY A 135 13.03 4.46 -2.33
C GLY A 135 14.12 3.86 -3.23
N PRO A 136 15.03 2.99 -2.72
CA PRO A 136 16.15 2.44 -3.48
C PRO A 136 15.75 1.66 -4.73
N GLY A 137 14.57 1.03 -4.76
CA GLY A 137 14.11 0.26 -5.90
C GLY A 137 14.02 1.07 -7.19
N LYS A 138 13.74 2.39 -7.09
CA LYS A 138 13.72 3.30 -8.26
C LYS A 138 15.07 3.42 -8.96
N THR A 139 16.17 3.24 -8.23
CA THR A 139 17.52 3.40 -8.75
C THR A 139 18.19 2.06 -9.05
N LEU A 140 17.83 1.02 -8.30
CA LEU A 140 18.41 -0.32 -8.42
C LEU A 140 17.73 -1.21 -9.47
N MET A 141 16.45 -0.98 -9.77
CA MET A 141 15.76 -1.72 -10.84
C MET A 141 15.94 -1.05 -12.19
N SER A 142 16.19 -1.85 -13.22
CA SER A 142 16.17 -1.36 -14.61
C SER A 142 14.76 -0.86 -14.99
N PRO A 143 14.65 0.14 -15.89
CA PRO A 143 13.35 0.65 -16.34
C PRO A 143 12.40 -0.44 -16.85
N GLU A 144 12.93 -1.45 -17.56
CA GLU A 144 12.16 -2.59 -18.06
C GLU A 144 11.54 -3.42 -16.93
N ARG A 145 12.31 -3.69 -15.87
CA ARG A 145 11.82 -4.43 -14.70
C ARG A 145 10.79 -3.63 -13.91
N GLN A 146 10.98 -2.32 -13.79
CA GLN A 146 10.00 -1.43 -13.14
C GLN A 146 8.68 -1.43 -13.92
N PHE A 147 8.74 -1.35 -15.25
CA PHE A 147 7.56 -1.40 -16.10
C PHE A 147 6.86 -2.77 -16.03
N ALA A 148 7.60 -3.87 -16.13
CA ALA A 148 7.02 -5.21 -16.00
C ALA A 148 6.34 -5.40 -14.64
N LEU A 149 6.99 -4.98 -13.55
CA LEU A 149 6.42 -5.04 -12.21
C LEU A 149 5.15 -4.18 -12.10
N PHE A 150 5.17 -2.96 -12.63
CA PHE A 150 4.01 -2.08 -12.67
C PHE A 150 2.84 -2.72 -13.42
N VAL A 151 3.09 -3.30 -14.60
CA VAL A 151 2.08 -4.00 -15.39
C VAL A 151 1.50 -5.18 -14.59
N HIS A 152 2.33 -6.00 -13.96
CA HIS A 152 1.85 -7.13 -13.18
C HIS A 152 1.05 -6.70 -11.94
N LEU A 153 1.50 -5.67 -11.22
CA LEU A 153 0.77 -5.13 -10.06
C LEU A 153 -0.55 -4.48 -10.47
N ASN A 154 -0.56 -3.69 -11.55
CA ASN A 154 -1.77 -2.99 -12.03
C ASN A 154 -2.81 -3.96 -12.61
N ASN A 155 -2.36 -5.10 -13.16
CA ASN A 155 -3.24 -6.21 -13.53
C ASN A 155 -3.69 -7.05 -12.31
N GLY A 156 -3.54 -6.51 -11.10
CA GLY A 156 -3.91 -7.16 -9.84
C GLY A 156 -3.14 -8.44 -9.58
N LEU A 157 -1.90 -8.58 -10.06
CA LEU A 157 -1.13 -9.84 -10.06
C LEU A 157 -1.89 -11.01 -10.69
N TYR A 158 -2.84 -10.72 -11.57
CA TYR A 158 -3.82 -11.67 -12.13
C TYR A 158 -4.67 -12.37 -11.07
N LEU A 159 -4.81 -11.80 -9.87
CA LEU A 159 -5.70 -12.27 -8.80
C LEU A 159 -7.12 -12.45 -9.32
N ASP A 160 -7.60 -11.56 -10.19
CA ASP A 160 -8.92 -11.66 -10.80
C ASP A 160 -9.12 -13.01 -11.52
N ARG A 161 -8.13 -13.46 -12.29
CA ARG A 161 -8.17 -14.76 -12.97
C ARG A 161 -8.12 -15.95 -12.01
N TRP A 162 -7.44 -15.80 -10.87
CA TRP A 162 -7.41 -16.83 -9.83
C TRP A 162 -8.72 -16.90 -9.06
N VAL A 163 -9.27 -15.75 -8.69
CA VAL A 163 -10.58 -15.62 -8.05
C VAL A 163 -11.66 -16.15 -8.97
N GLU A 164 -11.62 -15.84 -10.26
CA GLU A 164 -12.54 -16.36 -11.27
C GLU A 164 -12.46 -17.90 -11.36
N ARG A 165 -11.26 -18.49 -11.40
CA ARG A 165 -11.09 -19.95 -11.39
C ARG A 165 -11.56 -20.59 -10.09
N LEU A 166 -11.30 -19.97 -8.94
CA LEU A 166 -11.73 -20.46 -7.63
C LEU A 166 -13.25 -20.34 -7.50
N ALA A 167 -13.84 -19.23 -7.94
CA ALA A 167 -15.27 -19.01 -7.99
C ALA A 167 -15.95 -20.06 -8.89
N PHE A 168 -15.43 -20.32 -10.09
CA PHE A 168 -15.97 -21.40 -10.95
C PHE A 168 -15.76 -22.80 -10.38
N ARG A 169 -14.73 -23.00 -9.54
CA ARG A 169 -14.46 -24.29 -8.89
C ARG A 169 -15.39 -24.56 -7.71
N PHE A 170 -15.71 -23.53 -6.92
CA PHE A 170 -16.57 -23.64 -5.72
C PHE A 170 -18.04 -23.31 -5.99
N TRP A 171 -18.32 -22.59 -7.08
CA TRP A 171 -19.64 -22.22 -7.54
C TRP A 171 -19.79 -22.55 -9.04
N PRO A 172 -19.92 -23.83 -9.40
CA PRO A 172 -20.22 -24.26 -10.77
C PRO A 172 -21.70 -23.99 -11.07
N GLU A 173 -22.18 -22.76 -10.89
CA GLU A 173 -23.46 -22.42 -11.47
C GLU A 173 -23.31 -22.35 -12.97
N LYS A 174 -24.11 -23.19 -13.62
CA LYS A 174 -24.44 -23.15 -15.02
C LYS A 174 -25.08 -21.79 -15.32
N VAL A 175 -24.29 -20.71 -15.35
CA VAL A 175 -24.73 -19.42 -15.88
C VAL A 175 -25.12 -19.72 -17.32
N GLY A 176 -26.44 -19.67 -17.54
CA GLY A 176 -27.08 -20.26 -18.68
C GLY A 176 -26.38 -19.88 -19.96
N ARG A 177 -26.12 -20.88 -20.80
CA ARG A 177 -26.05 -20.66 -22.25
C ARG A 177 -27.38 -20.03 -22.64
N ALA A 178 -27.49 -18.70 -22.55
CA ALA A 178 -28.56 -17.99 -23.21
C ALA A 178 -28.40 -18.36 -24.68
N PRO A 179 -29.40 -19.01 -25.30
CA PRO A 179 -29.31 -19.37 -26.70
C PRO A 179 -29.08 -18.06 -27.44
N LYS A 180 -28.01 -18.00 -28.25
CA LYS A 180 -27.84 -16.90 -29.20
C LYS A 180 -29.14 -16.84 -29.99
N LYS A 181 -30.01 -15.88 -29.69
CA LYS A 181 -31.16 -15.59 -30.53
C LYS A 181 -30.53 -15.23 -31.87
N SER A 182 -30.67 -16.14 -32.83
CA SER A 182 -30.27 -15.91 -34.21
C SER A 182 -30.93 -14.61 -34.61
N CYS A 183 -30.15 -13.55 -34.85
CA CYS A 183 -30.67 -12.33 -35.44
C CYS A 183 -31.31 -12.77 -36.76
N ALA A 184 -32.64 -12.74 -36.82
CA ALA A 184 -33.35 -12.89 -38.06
C ALA A 184 -32.82 -11.80 -38.98
N VAL A 185 -32.16 -12.23 -40.06
CA VAL A 185 -31.78 -11.38 -41.18
C VAL A 185 -33.08 -10.79 -41.70
N ILE A 186 -33.29 -9.50 -41.49
CA ILE A 186 -34.39 -8.76 -42.11
C ILE A 186 -34.12 -8.82 -43.62
N PRO A 187 -35.03 -9.39 -44.44
CA PRO A 187 -34.84 -9.40 -45.88
C PRO A 187 -34.82 -7.96 -46.41
N PRO A 188 -34.02 -7.65 -47.44
CA PRO A 188 -33.94 -6.31 -48.00
C PRO A 188 -35.31 -5.87 -48.53
N ASN A 189 -35.71 -4.65 -48.17
CA ASN A 189 -36.95 -4.01 -48.60
C ASN A 189 -36.98 -3.89 -50.14
N PRO A 190 -37.99 -4.44 -50.84
CA PRO A 190 -38.08 -4.42 -52.30
C PRO A 190 -38.76 -3.16 -52.83
N SER A 191 -38.50 -1.99 -52.25
CA SER A 191 -38.91 -0.72 -52.83
C SER A 191 -37.69 0.16 -53.04
N GLY A 192 -37.07 -0.06 -54.20
CA GLY A 192 -36.09 0.85 -54.75
C GLY A 192 -36.75 2.18 -55.08
N ILE A 193 -36.43 3.20 -54.30
CA ILE A 193 -36.48 4.60 -54.69
C ILE A 193 -35.29 5.28 -54.01
N GLU A 194 -34.17 5.44 -54.75
CA GLU A 194 -33.35 6.65 -54.64
C GLU A 194 -34.13 7.77 -55.37
N PRO A 195 -34.10 9.06 -54.96
CA PRO A 195 -33.07 9.76 -54.19
C PRO A 195 -33.53 10.43 -52.88
#